data_AF-A0A9Q8WIE4-F1
#
_entry.id   AF-A0A9Q8WIE4-F1
#
_cell.length_a   1.000
_cell.length_b   1.000
_cell.length_c   1.000
_cell.angle_alpha   90.00
_cell.angle_beta   90.00
_cell.angle_gamma   90.00
#
_symmetry.space_group_name_H-M   'P 1'
#
loop_
_entity.id
_entity.type
_entity.pdbx_description
1 polymer ?
#
loop_
_entity_poly.entity_id
_entity_poly.type
_entity_poly.pdbx_seq_one_letter_code
_entity_poly.pdbx_strand_id
1 'polypeptide(L)'
;GQGKGIWKNAYERASNLVSQLTLEEKVNITRGYAGDNTCAGNTGSIPRLRWLGFCLHDAGNSIRATDLVNSYLSAIYIGASWDRNLTY
;
A
#
# COMPACT_ATOMS: atom_id res chain seq x y z
N GLY A 1 7.47 15.74 -6.66
CA GLY A 1 6.86 15.33 -7.95
C GLY A 1 6.14 16.52 -8.56
N GLN A 2 5.59 16.41 -9.78
CA GLN A 2 4.81 17.50 -10.40
C GLN A 2 3.31 17.21 -10.47
N GLY A 3 2.84 16.05 -9.98
CA GLY A 3 1.40 15.71 -9.97
C GLY A 3 0.74 15.82 -11.34
N LYS A 4 1.27 15.14 -12.36
CA LYS A 4 0.77 15.25 -13.74
C LYS A 4 -0.30 14.21 -14.07
N GLY A 5 -1.17 14.54 -15.02
CA GLY A 5 -2.20 13.64 -15.54
C GLY A 5 -3.14 13.16 -14.45
N ILE A 6 -3.42 11.85 -14.45
CA ILE A 6 -4.33 11.20 -13.48
C ILE A 6 -3.88 11.35 -12.02
N TRP A 7 -2.61 11.68 -11.77
CA TRP A 7 -2.05 11.82 -10.42
C TRP A 7 -2.22 13.22 -9.81
N LYS A 8 -2.75 14.20 -10.55
CA LYS A 8 -2.83 15.60 -10.09
C LYS A 8 -3.50 15.73 -8.72
N ASN A 9 -4.73 15.22 -8.58
CA ASN A 9 -5.49 15.37 -7.35
C ASN A 9 -4.85 14.60 -6.17
N ALA A 10 -4.35 13.39 -6.43
CA ALA A 10 -3.65 12.60 -5.42
C ALA A 10 -2.39 13.31 -4.91
N TYR A 11 -1.62 13.90 -5.83
CA TYR A 11 -0.41 14.65 -5.50
C TYR A 11 -0.72 15.92 -4.69
N GLU A 12 -1.75 16.68 -5.07
CA GLU A 12 -2.19 17.87 -4.31
C GLU A 12 -2.56 17.50 -2.87
N ARG A 13 -3.36 16.44 -2.67
CA ARG A 13 -3.72 15.95 -1.32
C ARG A 13 -2.51 15.46 -0.53
N ALA A 14 -1.62 14.70 -1.17
CA ALA A 14 -0.41 14.21 -0.53
C ALA A 14 0.51 15.36 -0.11
N SER A 15 0.69 16.36 -0.98
CA SER A 15 1.49 17.55 -0.68
C SER A 15 0.93 18.31 0.51
N ASN A 16 -0.40 18.50 0.57
CA ASN A 16 -1.06 19.19 1.69
C ASN A 16 -0.93 18.43 3.01
N LEU A 17 -0.93 17.09 2.99
CA LEU A 17 -0.68 16.29 4.19
C LEU A 17 0.79 16.37 4.60
N VAL A 18 1.71 16.13 3.67
CA VAL A 18 3.16 16.09 3.92
C VAL A 18 3.72 17.44 4.36
N SER A 19 3.13 18.56 3.92
CA SER A 19 3.53 19.90 4.36
C SER A 19 3.23 20.16 5.84
N GLN A 20 2.29 19.41 6.44
CA GLN A 20 1.97 19.52 7.86
C GLN A 20 2.87 18.64 8.74
N LEU A 21 3.69 17.77 8.16
CA LEU A 21 4.50 16.79 8.91
C LEU A 21 5.80 17.39 9.44
N THR A 22 6.16 17.01 10.67
CA THR A 22 7.53 17.18 11.17
C THR A 22 8.51 16.26 10.43
N LEU A 23 9.81 16.45 10.63
CA LEU A 23 10.82 15.58 10.04
C LEU A 23 10.67 14.14 10.55
N GLU A 24 10.44 13.97 11.84
CA GLU A 24 10.26 12.69 12.51
C GLU A 24 9.02 11.97 11.98
N GLU A 25 7.91 12.70 11.79
CA GLU A 25 6.68 12.15 11.20
C GLU A 25 6.90 11.69 9.74
N LYS A 26 7.71 12.42 8.96
CA LYS A 26 8.12 12.00 7.60
C LYS A 26 8.99 10.74 7.62
N VAL A 27 9.92 10.64 8.56
CA VAL A 27 10.75 9.43 8.72
C VAL A 27 9.87 8.23 9.10
N ASN A 28 8.86 8.46 9.94
CA ASN A 28 7.96 7.41 10.44
C ASN A 28 7.21 6.68 9.31
N ILE A 29 6.81 7.39 8.26
CA ILE A 29 6.11 6.78 7.11
C ILE A 29 7.03 6.01 6.15
N THR A 30 8.34 6.27 6.19
CA THR A 30 9.33 5.65 5.27
C THR A 30 10.05 4.43 5.84
N ARG A 31 9.87 4.14 7.12
CA ARG A 31 10.57 3.06 7.82
C ARG A 31 9.61 1.94 8.20
N GLY A 32 10.12 0.70 8.16
CA GLY A 32 9.41 -0.48 8.64
C GLY A 32 9.41 -0.60 10.17
N TYR A 33 8.29 -1.03 10.72
CA TYR A 33 8.09 -1.37 12.13
C TYR A 33 7.55 -2.80 12.23
N ALA A 34 7.91 -3.50 13.31
CA ALA A 34 7.22 -4.72 13.69
C ALA A 34 5.80 -4.35 14.14
N GLY A 35 4.80 -5.08 13.66
CA GLY A 35 3.41 -4.91 14.06
C GLY A 35 2.88 -6.18 14.70
N ASP A 36 2.02 -6.04 15.70
CA ASP A 36 1.22 -7.14 16.24
C ASP A 36 -0.08 -7.28 15.41
N ASN A 37 0.10 -7.60 14.13
CA ASN A 37 -0.97 -7.77 13.16
C ASN A 37 -0.55 -8.76 12.06
N THR A 38 -1.46 -9.05 11.14
CA THR A 38 -1.22 -10.02 10.06
C THR A 38 -0.40 -9.45 8.90
N CYS A 39 -0.10 -8.14 8.90
CA CYS A 39 0.60 -7.46 7.82
C CYS A 39 2.04 -7.97 7.70
N ALA A 40 2.49 -8.21 6.47
CA ALA A 40 3.88 -8.59 6.19
C ALA A 40 4.87 -7.43 6.47
N GLY A 41 4.40 -6.19 6.36
CA GLY A 41 5.15 -5.00 6.74
C GLY A 41 4.25 -3.88 7.23
N ASN A 42 4.77 -3.06 8.15
CA ASN A 42 4.06 -1.91 8.69
C ASN A 42 4.95 -0.67 8.64
N THR A 43 4.37 0.49 8.32
CA THR A 43 5.03 1.78 8.57
C THR A 43 4.62 2.33 9.93
N GLY A 44 5.25 3.42 10.36
CA GLY A 44 4.81 4.17 11.53
C GLY A 44 3.51 4.95 11.30
N SER A 45 2.86 5.31 12.40
CA SER A 45 1.64 6.12 12.45
C SER A 45 1.92 7.60 12.74
N ILE A 46 0.98 8.50 12.43
CA ILE A 46 1.04 9.91 12.80
C ILE A 46 -0.30 10.29 13.46
N PRO A 47 -0.48 9.99 14.76
CA PRO A 47 -1.75 10.18 15.46
C PRO A 47 -2.27 11.62 15.43
N ARG A 48 -1.35 12.61 15.50
CA ARG A 48 -1.67 14.04 15.44
C ARG A 48 -2.48 14.43 14.19
N LEU A 49 -2.17 13.79 13.06
CA LEU A 49 -2.87 13.99 11.78
C LEU A 49 -3.81 12.84 11.43
N ARG A 50 -4.11 11.94 12.38
CA ARG A 50 -4.98 10.76 12.19
C ARG A 50 -4.52 9.83 11.07
N TRP A 51 -3.21 9.74 10.86
CA TRP A 51 -2.62 8.74 9.95
C TRP A 51 -2.30 7.47 10.73
N LEU A 52 -2.89 6.35 10.34
CA LEU A 52 -2.70 5.08 11.06
C LEU A 52 -1.40 4.35 10.67
N GLY A 53 -0.78 4.74 9.55
CA GLY A 53 0.30 3.97 8.94
C GLY A 53 -0.21 3.12 7.78
N PHE A 54 0.72 2.51 7.06
CA PHE A 54 0.41 1.49 6.05
C PHE A 54 0.62 0.10 6.62
N CYS A 55 -0.34 -0.78 6.34
CA CYS A 55 -0.24 -2.23 6.46
C CYS A 55 -0.01 -2.80 5.06
N LEU A 56 1.13 -3.46 4.85
CA LEU A 56 1.54 -4.04 3.57
C LEU A 56 1.43 -5.56 3.68
N HIS A 57 0.82 -6.20 2.68
CA HIS A 57 0.63 -7.65 2.63
C HIS A 57 1.23 -8.23 1.35
N ASP A 58 1.85 -9.40 1.49
CA ASP A 58 2.01 -10.34 0.38
C ASP A 58 0.66 -10.97 0.05
N ALA A 59 0.43 -11.51 -1.13
CA ALA A 59 1.31 -11.77 -2.27
C ALA A 59 0.63 -11.33 -3.59
N GLY A 60 1.29 -11.59 -4.73
CA GLY A 60 0.78 -11.26 -6.06
C GLY A 60 -0.47 -12.04 -6.51
N ASN A 61 -0.87 -13.11 -5.81
CA ASN A 61 -2.01 -13.95 -6.19
C ASN A 61 -2.98 -14.28 -5.03
N SER A 62 -2.84 -13.64 -3.87
CA SER A 62 -3.82 -13.54 -2.77
C SER A 62 -3.16 -12.95 -1.52
N ILE A 63 -3.89 -12.74 -0.45
CA ILE A 63 -3.38 -12.34 0.86
C ILE A 63 -2.66 -13.53 1.54
N ARG A 64 -1.43 -13.31 1.96
CA ARG A 64 -0.59 -14.28 2.67
C ARG A 64 -0.88 -14.25 4.18
N ALA A 65 -0.70 -15.41 4.82
CA ALA A 65 -0.67 -15.57 6.29
C ALA A 65 -1.95 -15.11 7.02
N THR A 66 -3.11 -15.33 6.39
CA THR A 66 -4.44 -15.13 6.99
C THR A 66 -5.35 -16.29 6.61
N ASP A 67 -6.44 -16.48 7.35
CA ASP A 67 -7.51 -17.41 7.03
C ASP A 67 -8.63 -16.74 6.21
N LEU A 68 -9.59 -17.55 5.78
CA LEU A 68 -10.81 -17.11 5.06
C LEU A 68 -10.55 -16.28 3.78
N VAL A 69 -9.45 -16.58 3.09
CA VAL A 69 -9.08 -15.98 1.80
C VAL A 69 -9.03 -17.01 0.68
N ASN A 70 -9.23 -16.56 -0.55
CA ASN A 70 -9.04 -17.39 -1.75
C ASN A 70 -7.56 -17.57 -2.07
N SER A 71 -7.23 -18.51 -2.94
CA SER A 71 -5.91 -18.58 -3.58
C SER A 71 -6.10 -18.49 -5.08
N TYR A 72 -5.74 -17.35 -5.68
CA TYR A 72 -5.94 -17.13 -7.11
C TYR A 72 -4.80 -17.74 -7.93
N LEU A 73 -5.05 -17.92 -9.23
CA LEU A 73 -4.05 -18.43 -10.18
C LEU A 73 -2.78 -17.58 -10.15
N SER A 74 -1.62 -18.23 -10.28
CA SER A 74 -0.36 -17.50 -10.43
C SER A 74 -0.31 -16.77 -11.77
N ALA A 75 0.51 -15.72 -11.83
CA ALA A 75 0.60 -14.84 -13.00
C ALA A 75 0.93 -15.57 -14.31
N ILE A 76 1.65 -16.71 -14.28
CA ILE A 76 1.94 -17.49 -15.49
C ILE A 76 0.68 -18.09 -16.12
N TYR A 77 -0.29 -18.53 -15.32
CA TYR A 77 -1.57 -19.03 -15.83
C TYR A 77 -2.46 -17.90 -16.35
N ILE A 78 -2.48 -16.75 -15.66
CA ILE A 78 -3.18 -15.55 -16.14
C ILE A 78 -2.61 -15.13 -17.50
N GLY A 79 -1.28 -15.07 -17.65
CA GLY A 79 -0.62 -14.77 -18.93
C GLY A 79 -0.92 -15.81 -20.01
N ALA A 80 -0.97 -17.10 -19.66
CA ALA A 80 -1.30 -18.18 -20.58
C ALA A 80 -2.75 -18.15 -21.08
N SER A 81 -3.66 -17.42 -20.42
CA SER A 81 -5.04 -17.26 -20.88
C SER A 81 -5.17 -16.37 -22.12
N TRP A 82 -4.22 -15.44 -22.32
CA TRP A 82 -4.30 -14.37 -23.32
C TRP A 82 -5.60 -13.55 -23.25
N ASP A 83 -6.29 -13.56 -22.10
CA ASP A 83 -7.54 -12.86 -21.90
C ASP A 83 -7.35 -11.68 -20.94
N ARG A 84 -7.48 -10.46 -21.48
CA ARG A 84 -7.39 -9.23 -20.70
C ARG A 84 -8.50 -9.14 -19.65
N ASN A 85 -9.67 -9.70 -19.93
CA ASN A 85 -10.80 -9.69 -19.02
C ASN A 85 -10.62 -10.65 -17.83
N LEU A 86 -9.78 -11.69 -17.98
CA LEU A 86 -9.38 -12.54 -16.86
C LEU A 86 -8.22 -11.95 -16.04
N THR A 87 -7.57 -10.89 -16.54
CA THR A 87 -6.43 -10.22 -15.87
C THR A 87 -6.86 -9.04 -14.99
N TYR A 88 -7.96 -8.35 -15.34
CA TYR A 88 -8.48 -7.18 -14.64
C TYR A 88 -9.48 -7.56 -13.55
#